data_AF-A0AAP2ZH16-F1
#
_entry.id   AF-A0AAP2ZH16-F1
#
_cell.length_a   1.000
_cell.length_b   1.000
_cell.length_c   1.000
_cell.angle_alpha   90.00
_cell.angle_beta   90.00
_cell.angle_gamma   90.00
#
_symmetry.space_group_name_H-M   'P 1'
#
loop_
_entity.id
_entity.type
_entity.pdbx_description
1 polymer ?
#
loop_
_entity_poly.entity_id
_entity_poly.type
_entity_poly.pdbx_seq_one_letter_code
_entity_poly.pdbx_strand_id
1 'polypeptide(L)'
;MKKDVLTQEEQLQQIEGLKSFPFFHGPNLDVYGFSYWLYDCLTRDGYENIRPNEIMDLLLELAVPCATEKGHIFEAPILDMNEDKKWFYPEGKTILLHIAPISSFIHDFIYEIGDRYLKVAHDIEVPNFAYWLKREDIFTFTYLHTFFSQLRGLMKQVTSLRAMLMELHLSKNFGVEFGSLSASLKEKDELHKYAHNRINMAIEQEFYLEAITLTESIISDRLSMVLYLRGEKAKSKTLNKLVVLSSAILPDTLSHRIDEWRQLRNFALHNLVRSSPIDKQVSPSEFNTKAKGIAISGNKLVADLEVWFDGFLADEMNPYNIRISDKLERMN
;
A
#
# COMPACT_ATOMS: atom_id res chain seq x y z
N MET A 1 40.41 -0.13 -11.98
CA MET A 1 40.15 -1.14 -10.94
C MET A 1 39.55 -2.35 -11.61
N LYS A 2 40.09 -3.56 -11.38
CA LYS A 2 39.45 -4.80 -11.83
C LYS A 2 38.10 -4.88 -11.12
N LYS A 3 37.01 -5.15 -11.85
CA LYS A 3 35.71 -5.51 -11.26
C LYS A 3 35.97 -6.77 -10.44
N ASP A 4 36.09 -6.64 -9.11
CA ASP A 4 36.02 -7.80 -8.23
C ASP A 4 34.62 -8.37 -8.42
N VAL A 5 34.55 -9.50 -9.11
CA VAL A 5 33.29 -10.23 -9.30
C VAL A 5 32.97 -10.83 -7.95
N LEU A 6 32.14 -10.12 -7.18
CA LEU A 6 31.63 -10.58 -5.89
C LEU A 6 31.08 -12.00 -6.03
N THR A 7 31.40 -12.84 -5.05
CA THR A 7 30.84 -14.19 -4.98
C THR A 7 29.32 -14.13 -4.79
N GLN A 8 28.60 -15.19 -5.18
CA GLN A 8 27.14 -15.24 -5.02
C GLN A 8 26.72 -15.07 -3.55
N GLU A 9 27.53 -15.55 -2.60
CA GLU A 9 27.28 -15.39 -1.17
C GLU A 9 27.43 -13.93 -0.71
N GLU A 10 28.44 -13.21 -1.20
CA GLU A 10 28.64 -11.78 -0.90
C GLU A 10 27.54 -10.91 -1.49
N GLN A 11 27.07 -11.23 -2.71
CA GLN A 11 25.93 -10.56 -3.32
C GLN A 11 24.65 -10.75 -2.48
N LEU A 12 24.39 -11.97 -2.01
CA LEU A 12 23.24 -12.26 -1.15
C LEU A 12 23.33 -11.52 0.20
N GLN A 13 24.50 -11.48 0.83
CA GLN A 13 24.70 -10.73 2.07
C GLN A 13 24.46 -9.23 1.89
N GLN A 14 24.93 -8.65 0.79
CA GLN A 14 24.71 -7.24 0.49
C GLN A 14 23.22 -6.95 0.24
N ILE A 15 22.53 -7.80 -0.54
CA ILE A 15 21.08 -7.67 -0.75
C ILE A 15 20.32 -7.73 0.58
N GLU A 16 20.70 -8.63 1.49
CA GLU A 16 20.07 -8.72 2.81
C GLU A 16 20.34 -7.48 3.68
N GLY A 17 21.54 -6.90 3.56
CA GLY A 17 21.86 -5.60 4.13
C GLY A 17 20.97 -4.49 3.58
N LEU A 18 20.70 -4.46 2.28
CA LEU A 18 19.82 -3.47 1.65
C LEU A 18 18.35 -3.58 2.08
N LYS A 19 17.86 -4.80 2.36
CA LYS A 19 16.50 -5.01 2.88
C LYS A 19 16.30 -4.42 4.28
N SER A 20 17.37 -4.34 5.07
CA SER A 20 17.36 -3.86 6.45
C SER A 20 17.98 -2.47 6.60
N PHE A 21 18.34 -1.80 5.50
CA PHE A 21 19.03 -0.52 5.51
C PHE A 21 18.15 0.59 6.13
N PRO A 22 18.58 1.29 7.19
CA PRO A 22 17.80 2.34 7.83
C PRO A 22 17.93 3.66 7.04
N PHE A 23 16.85 4.09 6.38
CA PHE A 23 16.86 5.33 5.59
C PHE A 23 16.54 6.56 6.44
N PHE A 24 15.62 6.42 7.38
CA PHE A 24 15.08 7.53 8.15
C PHE A 24 15.56 7.48 9.60
N HIS A 25 16.11 8.59 10.08
CA HIS A 25 16.48 8.82 11.47
C HIS A 25 15.46 9.76 12.10
N GLY A 26 14.42 9.18 12.71
CA GLY A 26 13.20 9.92 13.01
C GLY A 26 12.49 10.29 11.69
N PRO A 27 12.10 11.56 11.47
CA PRO A 27 11.46 11.98 10.22
C PRO A 27 12.46 12.41 9.13
N ASN A 28 13.77 12.26 9.34
CA ASN A 28 14.79 12.86 8.48
C ASN A 28 15.56 11.80 7.68
N LEU A 29 15.78 12.09 6.40
CA LEU A 29 16.62 11.36 5.47
C LEU A 29 18.02 11.99 5.43
N ASP A 30 19.06 11.15 5.50
CA ASP A 30 20.44 11.56 5.20
C ASP A 30 20.65 11.64 3.68
N VAL A 31 20.74 12.86 3.15
CA VAL A 31 20.80 13.11 1.70
C VAL A 31 22.10 12.58 1.08
N TYR A 32 23.23 12.74 1.76
CA TYR A 32 24.53 12.29 1.25
C TYR A 32 24.59 10.76 1.24
N GLY A 33 24.23 10.14 2.36
CA GLY A 33 24.18 8.68 2.47
C GLY A 33 23.24 8.07 1.44
N PHE A 34 22.03 8.63 1.32
CA PHE A 34 21.04 8.18 0.34
C PHE A 34 21.57 8.25 -1.10
N SER A 35 22.13 9.39 -1.50
CA SER A 35 22.59 9.62 -2.87
C SER A 35 23.76 8.71 -3.24
N TYR A 36 24.70 8.51 -2.31
CA TYR A 36 25.84 7.64 -2.51
C TYR A 36 25.43 6.17 -2.67
N TRP A 37 24.58 5.65 -1.79
CA TRP A 37 24.16 4.25 -1.84
C TRP A 37 23.25 3.96 -3.03
N LEU A 38 22.43 4.93 -3.46
CA LEU A 38 21.68 4.82 -4.71
C LEU A 38 22.63 4.73 -5.92
N TYR A 39 23.68 5.57 -5.97
CA TYR A 39 24.72 5.47 -7.00
C TYR A 39 25.42 4.10 -7.00
N ASP A 40 25.79 3.57 -5.83
CA ASP A 40 26.45 2.26 -5.71
C ASP A 40 25.55 1.14 -6.25
N CYS A 41 24.25 1.18 -5.93
CA CYS A 41 23.27 0.22 -6.46
C CYS A 41 23.13 0.33 -7.98
N LEU A 42 22.97 1.55 -8.51
CA LEU A 42 22.88 1.80 -9.95
C LEU A 42 24.13 1.29 -10.69
N THR A 43 25.31 1.55 -10.16
CA THR A 43 26.58 1.11 -10.75
C THR A 43 26.69 -0.42 -10.79
N ARG A 44 26.22 -1.11 -9.73
CA ARG A 44 26.21 -2.57 -9.65
C ARG A 44 25.25 -3.22 -10.63
N ASP A 45 24.12 -2.58 -10.87
CA ASP A 45 23.15 -3.00 -11.89
C ASP A 45 23.58 -2.60 -13.33
N GLY A 46 24.73 -1.93 -13.48
CA GLY A 46 25.35 -1.64 -14.78
C GLY A 46 25.14 -0.22 -15.32
N TYR A 47 24.53 0.67 -14.54
CA TYR A 47 24.37 2.08 -14.88
C TYR A 47 25.64 2.87 -14.50
N GLU A 48 26.57 3.06 -15.43
CA GLU A 48 27.88 3.71 -15.18
C GLU A 48 27.89 5.23 -15.49
N ASN A 49 26.78 5.81 -15.98
CA ASN A 49 26.71 7.18 -16.51
C ASN A 49 26.29 8.26 -15.50
N ILE A 50 26.19 7.94 -14.21
CA ILE A 50 25.69 8.85 -13.18
C ILE A 50 26.70 8.97 -12.05
N ARG A 51 26.86 10.16 -11.47
CA ARG A 51 27.75 10.40 -10.32
C ARG A 51 26.94 10.63 -9.04
N PRO A 52 27.49 10.31 -7.84
CA PRO A 52 26.80 10.56 -6.58
C PRO A 52 26.34 12.00 -6.40
N ASN A 53 27.18 12.97 -6.77
CA ASN A 53 26.86 14.39 -6.65
C ASN A 53 25.70 14.80 -7.57
N GLU A 54 25.56 14.17 -8.73
CA GLU A 54 24.46 14.47 -9.65
C GLU A 54 23.11 13.98 -9.08
N ILE A 55 23.11 12.82 -8.42
CA ILE A 55 21.94 12.31 -7.69
C ILE A 55 21.58 13.26 -6.54
N MET A 56 22.59 13.68 -5.78
CA MET A 56 22.42 14.60 -4.66
C MET A 56 21.86 15.96 -5.10
N ASP A 57 22.47 16.54 -6.14
CA ASP A 57 22.07 17.83 -6.70
C ASP A 57 20.63 17.78 -7.21
N LEU A 58 20.24 16.71 -7.91
CA LEU A 58 18.86 16.49 -8.35
C LEU A 58 17.89 16.39 -7.15
N LEU A 59 18.27 15.64 -6.10
CA LEU A 59 17.43 15.49 -4.91
C LEU A 59 17.18 16.85 -4.23
N LEU A 60 18.24 17.67 -4.10
CA LEU A 60 18.14 18.99 -3.48
C LEU A 60 17.42 20.00 -4.39
N GLU A 61 17.65 19.95 -5.71
CA GLU A 61 16.96 20.76 -6.71
C GLU A 61 15.44 20.62 -6.57
N LEU A 62 14.96 19.38 -6.41
CA LEU A 62 13.54 19.09 -6.26
C LEU A 62 13.02 19.30 -4.83
N ALA A 63 13.87 19.12 -3.81
CA ALA A 63 13.48 19.31 -2.42
C ALA A 63 13.30 20.78 -2.03
N VAL A 64 14.18 21.67 -2.50
CA VAL A 64 14.19 23.09 -2.10
C VAL A 64 12.86 23.81 -2.37
N PRO A 65 12.23 23.68 -3.55
CA PRO A 65 10.92 24.27 -3.81
C PRO A 65 9.80 23.77 -2.89
N CYS A 66 9.89 22.52 -2.44
CA CYS A 66 8.92 21.88 -1.55
C CYS A 66 9.20 22.16 -0.06
N ALA A 67 10.41 22.59 0.28
CA ALA A 67 10.85 22.88 1.65
C ALA A 67 10.43 24.28 2.11
N THR A 68 9.13 24.48 2.32
CA THR A 68 8.53 25.78 2.64
C THR A 68 8.74 26.25 4.09
N GLU A 69 9.04 25.34 5.02
CA GLU A 69 9.18 25.64 6.44
C GLU A 69 10.63 25.51 6.94
N LYS A 70 10.98 26.31 7.96
CA LYS A 70 12.26 26.18 8.65
C LYS A 70 12.35 24.81 9.32
N GLY A 71 13.41 24.08 9.02
CA GLY A 71 13.64 22.71 9.55
C GLY A 71 13.30 21.60 8.56
N HIS A 72 12.79 21.91 7.37
CA HIS A 72 12.62 20.91 6.32
C HIS A 72 13.95 20.45 5.70
N ILE A 73 14.93 21.35 5.61
CA ILE A 73 16.29 21.07 5.15
C ILE A 73 17.25 21.73 6.13
N PHE A 74 18.21 20.97 6.67
CA PHE A 74 19.24 21.52 7.57
C PHE A 74 20.51 20.68 7.55
N GLU A 75 21.64 21.33 7.83
CA GLU A 75 22.92 20.65 8.00
C GLU A 75 23.04 20.05 9.40
N ALA A 76 23.60 18.85 9.48
CA ALA A 76 23.96 18.19 10.73
C ALA A 76 25.39 17.62 10.67
N PRO A 77 26.18 17.70 11.75
CA PRO A 77 27.48 17.05 11.81
C PRO A 77 27.33 15.53 11.94
N ILE A 78 28.24 14.77 11.33
CA ILE A 78 28.33 13.32 11.52
C ILE A 78 29.10 13.05 12.82
N LEU A 79 28.39 12.56 13.84
CA LEU A 79 28.94 12.36 15.18
C LEU A 79 29.93 11.18 15.27
N ASP A 80 29.83 10.20 14.36
CA ASP A 80 30.59 8.95 14.37
C ASP A 80 31.46 8.79 13.09
N MET A 81 32.28 9.82 12.84
CA MET A 81 33.15 9.90 11.67
C MET A 81 34.30 8.87 11.73
N ASN A 82 34.40 7.98 10.74
CA ASN A 82 35.52 7.04 10.57
C ASN A 82 36.20 7.24 9.19
N GLU A 83 37.32 6.56 8.92
CA GLU A 83 38.06 6.73 7.65
C GLU A 83 37.24 6.33 6.42
N ASP A 84 36.39 5.31 6.55
CA ASP A 84 35.52 4.85 5.45
C ASP A 84 34.47 5.90 5.09
N LYS A 85 33.87 6.55 6.09
CA LYS A 85 32.83 7.57 5.89
C LYS A 85 33.37 8.91 5.41
N LYS A 86 34.67 9.20 5.55
CA LYS A 86 35.28 10.45 5.03
C LYS A 86 35.13 10.57 3.51
N TRP A 87 35.05 9.45 2.80
CA TRP A 87 34.83 9.41 1.36
C TRP A 87 33.41 9.85 0.97
N PHE A 88 32.43 9.63 1.84
CA PHE A 88 31.02 9.97 1.59
C PHE A 88 30.63 11.33 2.19
N TYR A 89 31.27 11.73 3.29
CA TYR A 89 31.02 13.00 3.99
C TYR A 89 32.34 13.80 4.10
N PRO A 90 32.81 14.42 3.00
CA PRO A 90 34.12 15.07 2.95
C PRO A 90 34.26 16.23 3.96
N GLU A 91 33.17 16.90 4.31
CA GLU A 91 33.15 17.99 5.28
C GLU A 91 32.77 17.56 6.71
N GLY A 92 32.58 16.25 6.95
CA GLY A 92 32.12 15.73 8.24
C GLY A 92 30.68 16.16 8.61
N LYS A 93 29.92 16.59 7.60
CA LYS A 93 28.54 17.02 7.72
C LYS A 93 27.67 16.29 6.69
N THR A 94 26.38 16.24 6.97
CA THR A 94 25.35 15.85 5.99
C THR A 94 24.23 16.90 5.96
N ILE A 95 23.41 16.81 4.93
CA ILE A 95 22.13 17.50 4.83
C ILE A 95 21.04 16.51 5.24
N LEU A 96 20.23 16.91 6.21
CA LEU A 96 19.05 16.18 6.63
C LEU A 96 17.82 16.78 5.96
N LEU A 97 17.03 15.91 5.32
CA LEU A 97 15.79 16.26 4.63
C LEU A 97 14.60 15.64 5.36
N HIS A 98 13.67 16.47 5.81
CA HIS A 98 12.44 16.02 6.46
C HIS A 98 11.52 15.28 5.46
N ILE A 99 10.76 14.31 5.93
CA ILE A 99 9.82 13.51 5.13
C ILE A 99 8.73 14.33 4.42
N ALA A 100 8.30 15.45 5.00
CA ALA A 100 7.19 16.24 4.46
C ALA A 100 7.44 16.71 3.01
N PRO A 101 8.57 17.40 2.69
CA PRO A 101 8.94 17.69 1.31
C PRO A 101 9.04 16.45 0.40
N ILE A 102 9.63 15.35 0.89
CA ILE A 102 9.89 14.13 0.11
C ILE A 102 8.60 13.62 -0.55
N SER A 103 7.50 13.61 0.20
CA SER A 103 6.19 13.15 -0.30
C SER A 103 5.71 13.89 -1.56
N SER A 104 6.18 15.11 -1.79
CA SER A 104 5.73 15.94 -2.92
C SER A 104 6.52 15.73 -4.20
N PHE A 105 7.82 15.39 -4.12
CA PHE A 105 8.70 15.35 -5.29
C PHE A 105 9.34 14.00 -5.57
N ILE A 106 9.24 13.02 -4.66
CA ILE A 106 10.03 11.78 -4.76
C ILE A 106 9.75 10.96 -6.02
N HIS A 107 8.52 10.99 -6.55
CA HIS A 107 8.21 10.35 -7.82
C HIS A 107 8.92 11.04 -8.98
N ASP A 108 8.94 12.38 -8.99
CA ASP A 108 9.64 13.16 -10.01
C ASP A 108 11.14 12.92 -9.93
N PHE A 109 11.71 12.83 -8.73
CA PHE A 109 13.12 12.47 -8.53
C PHE A 109 13.49 11.14 -9.20
N ILE A 110 12.71 10.08 -8.95
CA ILE A 110 12.97 8.77 -9.56
C ILE A 110 12.75 8.81 -11.08
N TYR A 111 11.74 9.54 -11.55
CA TYR A 111 11.47 9.72 -12.97
C TYR A 111 12.64 10.42 -13.69
N GLU A 112 13.13 11.52 -13.11
CA GLU A 112 14.21 12.35 -13.65
C GLU A 112 15.56 11.63 -13.64
N ILE A 113 15.81 10.69 -12.71
CA ILE A 113 16.96 9.79 -12.80
C ILE A 113 16.96 9.05 -14.14
N GLY A 114 15.82 8.45 -14.51
CA GLY A 114 15.65 7.73 -15.77
C GLY A 114 15.87 8.62 -16.99
N ASP A 115 15.26 9.81 -16.96
CA ASP A 115 15.19 10.69 -18.13
C ASP A 115 16.47 11.53 -18.31
N ARG A 116 16.91 12.23 -17.26
CA ARG A 116 18.06 13.14 -17.32
C ARG A 116 19.38 12.40 -17.33
N TYR A 117 19.52 11.32 -16.56
CA TYR A 117 20.82 10.69 -16.32
C TYR A 117 20.97 9.34 -17.01
N LEU A 118 19.97 8.46 -16.91
CA LEU A 118 20.03 7.13 -17.54
C LEU A 118 19.68 7.17 -19.03
N LYS A 119 19.00 8.23 -19.50
CA LYS A 119 18.57 8.43 -20.89
C LYS A 119 17.76 7.25 -21.45
N VAL A 120 16.96 6.61 -20.59
CA VAL A 120 16.10 5.50 -20.97
C VAL A 120 14.86 6.05 -21.67
N ALA A 121 14.54 5.55 -22.86
CA ALA A 121 13.33 5.95 -23.55
C ALA A 121 12.08 5.51 -22.75
N HIS A 122 11.11 6.41 -22.59
CA HIS A 122 9.86 6.10 -21.91
C HIS A 122 8.67 6.13 -22.88
N ASP A 123 7.72 5.22 -22.68
CA ASP A 123 6.43 5.24 -23.35
C ASP A 123 5.50 6.20 -22.60
N ILE A 124 4.98 7.22 -23.28
CA ILE A 124 4.12 8.26 -22.69
C ILE A 124 2.79 7.64 -22.20
N GLU A 125 2.39 6.47 -22.71
CA GLU A 125 1.10 5.86 -22.37
C GLU A 125 1.04 5.18 -21.00
N VAL A 126 2.18 4.90 -20.35
CA VAL A 126 2.21 4.25 -19.01
C VAL A 126 2.95 5.16 -18.02
N PRO A 127 2.23 5.96 -17.21
CA PRO A 127 2.85 6.86 -16.24
C PRO A 127 3.33 6.06 -15.02
N ASN A 128 4.48 5.41 -15.17
CA ASN A 128 5.21 4.77 -14.09
C ASN A 128 6.43 5.62 -13.76
N PHE A 129 6.52 6.14 -12.53
CA PHE A 129 7.64 6.99 -12.13
C PHE A 129 8.98 6.24 -12.15
N ALA A 130 8.96 4.91 -11.96
CA ALA A 130 10.13 4.04 -12.04
C ALA A 130 10.15 3.24 -13.38
N TYR A 131 9.79 3.88 -14.51
CA TYR A 131 9.66 3.22 -15.82
C TYR A 131 10.95 2.54 -16.31
N TRP A 132 12.11 3.04 -15.90
CA TRP A 132 13.43 2.58 -16.34
C TRP A 132 13.91 1.35 -15.57
N LEU A 133 13.28 1.04 -14.43
CA LEU A 133 13.70 -0.04 -13.54
C LEU A 133 13.22 -1.40 -14.07
N LYS A 134 14.15 -2.36 -14.18
CA LYS A 134 13.89 -3.70 -14.71
C LYS A 134 13.97 -4.77 -13.62
N ARG A 135 13.49 -5.98 -13.96
CA ARG A 135 13.61 -7.17 -13.08
C ARG A 135 15.06 -7.58 -12.81
N GLU A 136 15.98 -7.24 -13.72
CA GLU A 136 17.42 -7.51 -13.59
C GLU A 136 18.15 -6.55 -12.63
N ASP A 137 17.55 -5.38 -12.34
CA ASP A 137 18.13 -4.33 -11.49
C ASP A 137 17.92 -4.65 -9.99
N ILE A 138 18.46 -5.78 -9.54
CA ILE A 138 18.17 -6.35 -8.21
C ILE A 138 18.61 -5.41 -7.08
N PHE A 139 19.78 -4.77 -7.20
CA PHE A 139 20.30 -3.91 -6.12
C PHE A 139 19.48 -2.63 -6.00
N THR A 140 19.26 -1.94 -7.12
CA THR A 140 18.52 -0.69 -7.21
C THR A 140 17.06 -0.89 -6.83
N PHE A 141 16.43 -1.97 -7.32
CA PHE A 141 15.06 -2.31 -6.92
C PHE A 141 14.98 -2.55 -5.41
N THR A 142 15.88 -3.37 -4.85
CA THR A 142 15.86 -3.68 -3.41
C THR A 142 16.04 -2.41 -2.60
N TYR A 143 16.99 -1.54 -2.96
CA TYR A 143 17.27 -0.29 -2.27
C TYR A 143 16.06 0.65 -2.27
N LEU A 144 15.51 0.95 -3.44
CA LEU A 144 14.36 1.85 -3.58
C LEU A 144 13.10 1.23 -2.98
N HIS A 145 12.88 -0.07 -3.14
CA HIS A 145 11.75 -0.77 -2.52
C HIS A 145 11.80 -0.66 -0.99
N THR A 146 12.97 -0.86 -0.37
CA THR A 146 13.15 -0.70 1.08
C THR A 146 12.89 0.75 1.51
N PHE A 147 13.44 1.73 0.78
CA PHE A 147 13.20 3.15 1.03
C PHE A 147 11.71 3.48 1.01
N PHE A 148 11.01 3.12 -0.07
CA PHE A 148 9.58 3.39 -0.20
C PHE A 148 8.75 2.60 0.82
N SER A 149 9.17 1.39 1.20
CA SER A 149 8.52 0.63 2.27
C SER A 149 8.59 1.38 3.61
N GLN A 150 9.76 1.93 3.97
CA GLN A 150 9.90 2.75 5.17
C GLN A 150 9.12 4.06 5.06
N LEU A 151 9.13 4.71 3.89
CA LEU A 151 8.33 5.91 3.63
C LEU A 151 6.84 5.63 3.84
N ARG A 152 6.31 4.54 3.27
CA ARG A 152 4.93 4.11 3.49
C ARG A 152 4.65 3.81 4.97
N GLY A 153 5.60 3.19 5.67
CA GLY A 153 5.54 2.94 7.11
C GLY A 153 5.39 4.23 7.94
N LEU A 154 6.15 5.27 7.61
CA LEU A 154 6.03 6.58 8.25
C LEU A 154 4.69 7.25 7.90
N MET A 155 4.27 7.16 6.63
CA MET A 155 2.98 7.74 6.18
C MET A 155 1.77 7.04 6.83
N LYS A 156 1.86 5.75 7.19
CA LYS A 156 0.78 5.02 7.91
C LYS A 156 0.40 5.68 9.25
N GLN A 157 1.27 6.51 9.82
CA GLN A 157 0.98 7.27 11.06
C GLN A 157 0.01 8.45 10.82
N VAL A 158 -0.20 8.85 9.56
CA VAL A 158 -1.13 9.92 9.19
C VAL A 158 -2.55 9.38 9.21
N THR A 159 -3.36 9.85 10.15
CA THR A 159 -4.75 9.39 10.37
C THR A 159 -5.65 9.55 9.14
N SER A 160 -5.39 10.54 8.28
CA SER A 160 -6.16 10.80 7.07
C SER A 160 -5.67 10.06 5.82
N LEU A 161 -4.56 9.29 5.91
CA LEU A 161 -3.97 8.63 4.74
C LEU A 161 -4.96 7.73 4.02
N ARG A 162 -5.72 6.93 4.78
CA ARG A 162 -6.73 6.01 4.24
C ARG A 162 -7.73 6.73 3.33
N ALA A 163 -8.34 7.81 3.84
CA ALA A 163 -9.32 8.60 3.08
C ALA A 163 -8.67 9.29 1.86
N MET A 164 -7.46 9.83 2.03
CA MET A 164 -6.71 10.48 0.95
C MET A 164 -6.40 9.52 -0.20
N LEU A 165 -5.96 8.30 0.10
CA LEU A 165 -5.68 7.27 -0.91
C LEU A 165 -6.95 6.85 -1.64
N MET A 166 -8.06 6.66 -0.90
CA MET A 166 -9.33 6.33 -1.53
C MET A 166 -9.79 7.44 -2.48
N GLU A 167 -9.73 8.69 -2.03
CA GLU A 167 -10.11 9.84 -2.82
C GLU A 167 -9.23 10.03 -4.06
N LEU A 168 -7.93 9.80 -3.95
CA LEU A 168 -6.99 9.85 -5.07
C LEU A 168 -7.43 8.90 -6.21
N HIS A 169 -7.71 7.64 -5.88
CA HIS A 169 -8.12 6.65 -6.88
C HIS A 169 -9.52 6.88 -7.43
N LEU A 170 -10.46 7.29 -6.58
CA LEU A 170 -11.81 7.63 -7.04
C LEU A 170 -11.80 8.82 -8.00
N SER A 171 -11.03 9.86 -7.67
CA SER A 171 -10.85 11.05 -8.51
C SER A 171 -10.24 10.67 -9.85
N LYS A 172 -9.15 9.87 -9.83
CA LYS A 172 -8.47 9.38 -11.03
C LYS A 172 -9.38 8.54 -11.93
N ASN A 173 -10.10 7.57 -11.36
CA ASN A 173 -10.83 6.59 -12.14
C ASN A 173 -12.20 7.09 -12.64
N PHE A 174 -12.80 8.06 -11.95
CA PHE A 174 -14.15 8.55 -12.27
C PHE A 174 -14.22 10.04 -12.62
N GLY A 175 -13.08 10.73 -12.71
CA GLY A 175 -13.03 12.15 -13.09
C GLY A 175 -13.72 13.07 -12.08
N VAL A 176 -13.73 12.67 -10.80
CA VAL A 176 -14.26 13.48 -9.70
C VAL A 176 -13.14 14.41 -9.21
N GLU A 177 -13.50 15.62 -8.79
CA GLU A 177 -12.53 16.58 -8.24
C GLU A 177 -11.93 16.06 -6.93
N PHE A 178 -10.60 16.04 -6.83
CA PHE A 178 -9.90 15.65 -5.61
C PHE A 178 -10.18 16.66 -4.49
N GLY A 179 -10.59 16.17 -3.32
CA GLY A 179 -11.02 16.97 -2.17
C GLY A 179 -12.55 17.03 -2.02
N SER A 180 -13.32 16.72 -3.08
CA SER A 180 -14.79 16.76 -3.05
C SER A 180 -15.44 15.58 -2.31
N LEU A 181 -14.73 14.47 -2.12
CA LEU A 181 -15.25 13.24 -1.51
C LEU A 181 -14.85 13.09 -0.04
N SER A 182 -13.89 13.87 0.44
CA SER A 182 -13.36 13.81 1.81
C SER A 182 -14.44 13.75 2.90
N ALA A 183 -15.46 14.60 2.82
CA ALA A 183 -16.56 14.62 3.80
C ALA A 183 -17.41 13.34 3.76
N SER A 184 -17.72 12.84 2.56
CA SER A 184 -18.51 11.62 2.38
C SER A 184 -17.75 10.37 2.83
N LEU A 185 -16.45 10.30 2.55
CA LEU A 185 -15.58 9.21 3.03
C LEU A 185 -15.48 9.20 4.55
N LYS A 186 -15.34 10.37 5.17
CA LYS A 186 -15.34 10.48 6.64
C LYS A 186 -16.67 10.04 7.25
N GLU A 187 -17.80 10.47 6.68
CA GLU A 187 -19.13 10.03 7.13
C GLU A 187 -19.29 8.51 7.00
N LYS A 188 -18.79 7.94 5.90
CA LYS A 188 -18.79 6.49 5.69
C LYS A 188 -18.00 5.75 6.77
N ASP A 189 -16.83 6.23 7.16
CA ASP A 189 -16.05 5.63 8.23
C ASP A 189 -16.79 5.69 9.59
N GLU A 190 -17.49 6.79 9.89
CA GLU A 190 -18.33 6.89 11.09
C GLU A 190 -19.52 5.91 11.05
N LEU A 191 -20.16 5.73 9.90
CA LEU A 191 -21.21 4.72 9.72
C LEU A 191 -20.69 3.30 9.94
N HIS A 192 -19.46 3.01 9.51
CA HIS A 192 -18.81 1.73 9.76
C HIS A 192 -18.54 1.49 11.25
N LYS A 193 -18.01 2.49 11.96
CA LYS A 193 -17.82 2.42 13.43
C LYS A 193 -19.16 2.19 14.16
N TYR A 194 -20.20 2.91 13.75
CA TYR A 194 -21.55 2.73 14.28
C TYR A 194 -22.06 1.30 14.04
N ALA A 195 -21.92 0.79 12.82
CA ALA A 195 -22.36 -0.56 12.47
C ALA A 195 -21.60 -1.64 13.26
N HIS A 196 -20.28 -1.49 13.45
CA HIS A 196 -19.49 -2.38 14.30
C HIS A 196 -20.00 -2.44 15.74
N ASN A 197 -20.24 -1.28 16.36
CA ASN A 197 -20.77 -1.22 17.71
C ASN A 197 -22.16 -1.88 17.77
N ARG A 198 -23.00 -1.65 16.76
CA ARG A 198 -24.33 -2.23 16.69
C ARG A 198 -24.31 -3.75 16.49
N ILE A 199 -23.38 -4.29 15.71
CA ILE A 199 -23.18 -5.74 15.57
C ILE A 199 -22.85 -6.38 16.92
N ASN A 200 -21.92 -5.79 17.67
CA ASN A 200 -21.53 -6.31 18.99
C ASN A 200 -22.72 -6.31 19.96
N MET A 201 -23.45 -5.19 20.04
CA MET A 201 -24.66 -5.10 20.87
C MET A 201 -25.73 -6.10 20.45
N ALA A 202 -25.94 -6.28 19.14
CA ALA A 202 -26.92 -7.24 18.62
C ALA A 202 -26.54 -8.68 18.97
N ILE A 203 -25.24 -9.03 18.97
CA ILE A 203 -24.78 -10.35 19.42
C ILE A 203 -25.00 -10.53 20.92
N GLU A 204 -24.68 -9.51 21.73
CA GLU A 204 -24.86 -9.53 23.20
C GLU A 204 -26.33 -9.67 23.61
N GLN A 205 -27.22 -8.98 22.89
CA GLN A 205 -28.67 -8.98 23.14
C GLN A 205 -29.41 -10.10 22.39
N GLU A 206 -28.66 -11.04 21.78
CA GLU A 206 -29.20 -12.19 21.04
C GLU A 206 -30.03 -11.85 19.78
N PHE A 207 -29.91 -10.63 19.26
CA PHE A 207 -30.44 -10.19 17.97
C PHE A 207 -29.54 -10.62 16.79
N TYR A 208 -29.32 -11.93 16.64
CA TYR A 208 -28.34 -12.46 15.68
C TYR A 208 -28.65 -12.14 14.21
N LEU A 209 -29.93 -12.02 13.83
CA LEU A 209 -30.30 -11.64 12.46
C LEU A 209 -29.90 -10.19 12.14
N GLU A 210 -30.03 -9.28 13.10
CA GLU A 210 -29.58 -7.89 12.94
C GLU A 210 -28.06 -7.86 12.73
N ALA A 211 -27.31 -8.56 13.60
CA ALA A 211 -25.85 -8.68 13.48
C ALA A 211 -25.42 -9.23 12.11
N ILE A 212 -26.11 -10.26 11.61
CA ILE A 212 -25.87 -10.85 10.30
C ILE A 212 -26.13 -9.86 9.16
N THR A 213 -27.23 -9.11 9.21
CA THR A 213 -27.57 -8.13 8.17
C THR A 213 -26.59 -6.95 8.12
N LEU A 214 -26.15 -6.45 9.27
CA LEU A 214 -25.15 -5.39 9.35
C LEU A 214 -23.78 -5.88 8.85
N THR A 215 -23.42 -7.12 9.20
CA THR A 215 -22.22 -7.79 8.69
C THR A 215 -22.22 -7.86 7.16
N GLU A 216 -23.31 -8.29 6.54
CA GLU A 216 -23.45 -8.30 5.08
C GLU A 216 -23.29 -6.90 4.48
N SER A 217 -23.86 -5.88 5.12
CA SER A 217 -23.76 -4.50 4.66
C SER A 217 -22.31 -4.02 4.62
N ILE A 218 -21.53 -4.27 5.68
CA ILE A 218 -20.12 -3.89 5.75
C ILE A 218 -19.30 -4.64 4.70
N ILE A 219 -19.47 -5.96 4.60
CA ILE A 219 -18.75 -6.77 3.60
C ILE A 219 -19.06 -6.29 2.19
N SER A 220 -20.34 -6.11 1.86
CA SER A 220 -20.77 -5.67 0.53
C SER A 220 -20.21 -4.28 0.19
N ASP A 221 -20.17 -3.38 1.17
CA ASP A 221 -19.61 -2.05 1.02
C ASP A 221 -18.11 -2.09 0.71
N ARG A 222 -17.34 -2.87 1.47
CA ARG A 222 -15.89 -3.01 1.24
C ARG A 222 -15.56 -3.65 -0.10
N LEU A 223 -16.25 -4.72 -0.47
CA LEU A 223 -16.07 -5.34 -1.78
C LEU A 223 -16.40 -4.36 -2.92
N SER A 224 -17.49 -3.61 -2.77
CA SER A 224 -17.85 -2.57 -3.75
C SER A 224 -16.77 -1.49 -3.83
N MET A 225 -16.26 -1.04 -2.68
CA MET A 225 -15.23 0.00 -2.62
C MET A 225 -13.94 -0.45 -3.31
N VAL A 226 -13.49 -1.68 -3.10
CA VAL A 226 -12.33 -2.26 -3.80
C VAL A 226 -12.49 -2.17 -5.32
N LEU A 227 -13.67 -2.50 -5.83
CA LEU A 227 -13.96 -2.40 -7.27
C LEU A 227 -13.89 -0.95 -7.75
N TYR A 228 -14.51 -0.01 -7.02
CA TYR A 228 -14.45 1.43 -7.36
C TYR A 228 -13.00 1.95 -7.37
N LEU A 229 -12.17 1.54 -6.40
CA LEU A 229 -10.76 1.94 -6.35
C LEU A 229 -9.94 1.40 -7.54
N ARG A 230 -10.39 0.31 -8.18
CA ARG A 230 -9.82 -0.20 -9.44
C ARG A 230 -10.44 0.41 -10.70
N GLY A 231 -11.43 1.28 -10.55
CA GLY A 231 -12.17 1.90 -11.66
C GLY A 231 -13.30 1.05 -12.20
N GLU A 232 -13.62 -0.05 -11.53
CA GLU A 232 -14.76 -0.89 -11.85
C GLU A 232 -16.01 -0.42 -11.11
N LYS A 233 -17.13 -0.28 -11.82
CA LYS A 233 -18.42 0.03 -11.18
C LYS A 233 -19.07 -1.27 -10.72
N ALA A 234 -19.37 -1.35 -9.42
CA ALA A 234 -20.24 -2.39 -8.88
C ALA A 234 -21.68 -2.20 -9.42
N LYS A 235 -21.98 -2.77 -10.60
CA LYS A 235 -23.31 -2.69 -11.23
C LYS A 235 -24.39 -3.45 -10.45
N SER A 236 -24.01 -4.34 -9.53
CA SER A 236 -24.91 -5.19 -8.76
C SER A 236 -24.69 -5.01 -7.26
N LYS A 237 -25.80 -4.96 -6.50
CA LYS A 237 -25.80 -4.84 -5.03
C LYS A 237 -25.77 -6.19 -4.29
N THR A 238 -25.86 -7.33 -4.99
CA THR A 238 -25.92 -8.64 -4.31
C THR A 238 -24.54 -9.11 -3.87
N LEU A 239 -24.43 -9.59 -2.62
CA LEU A 239 -23.18 -10.09 -2.06
C LEU A 239 -22.53 -11.18 -2.92
N ASN A 240 -23.32 -12.10 -3.49
CA ASN A 240 -22.80 -13.14 -4.39
C ASN A 240 -22.01 -12.56 -5.57
N LYS A 241 -22.55 -11.55 -6.24
CA LYS A 241 -21.89 -10.95 -7.41
C LYS A 241 -20.66 -10.16 -7.00
N LEU A 242 -20.68 -9.51 -5.84
CA LEU A 242 -19.53 -8.78 -5.30
C LEU A 242 -18.38 -9.74 -4.98
N VAL A 243 -18.66 -10.89 -4.35
CA VAL A 243 -17.63 -11.92 -4.08
C VAL A 243 -16.98 -12.41 -5.38
N VAL A 244 -17.79 -12.70 -6.40
CA VAL A 244 -17.28 -13.15 -7.72
C VAL A 244 -16.44 -12.07 -8.41
N LEU A 245 -16.85 -10.81 -8.36
CA LEU A 245 -16.09 -9.72 -8.98
C LEU A 245 -14.80 -9.41 -8.23
N SER A 246 -14.82 -9.52 -6.90
CA SER A 246 -13.65 -9.22 -6.06
C SER A 246 -12.71 -10.40 -5.86
N SER A 247 -13.04 -11.61 -6.34
CA SER A 247 -12.23 -12.81 -6.08
C SER A 247 -10.82 -12.75 -6.65
N ALA A 248 -10.61 -12.01 -7.75
CA ALA A 248 -9.28 -11.81 -8.34
C ALA A 248 -8.40 -10.83 -7.55
N ILE A 249 -9.00 -10.08 -6.61
CA ILE A 249 -8.32 -9.03 -5.84
C ILE A 249 -8.12 -9.49 -4.39
N LEU A 250 -9.10 -10.22 -3.84
CA LEU A 250 -9.01 -10.78 -2.51
C LEU A 250 -8.00 -11.93 -2.46
N PRO A 251 -7.32 -12.13 -1.32
CA PRO A 251 -6.59 -13.36 -1.06
C PRO A 251 -7.56 -14.54 -1.12
N ASP A 252 -7.14 -15.65 -1.74
CA ASP A 252 -7.97 -16.85 -1.91
C ASP A 252 -8.60 -17.32 -0.59
N THR A 253 -7.84 -17.25 0.50
CA THR A 253 -8.29 -17.63 1.84
C THR A 253 -9.43 -16.75 2.36
N LEU A 254 -9.38 -15.44 2.12
CA LEU A 254 -10.42 -14.50 2.54
C LEU A 254 -11.65 -14.61 1.64
N SER A 255 -11.44 -14.72 0.33
CA SER A 255 -12.51 -14.93 -0.65
C SER A 255 -13.35 -16.18 -0.32
N HIS A 256 -12.68 -17.31 -0.05
CA HIS A 256 -13.35 -18.56 0.32
C HIS A 256 -14.18 -18.41 1.60
N ARG A 257 -13.62 -17.82 2.65
CA ARG A 257 -14.30 -17.60 3.93
C ARG A 257 -15.53 -16.70 3.79
N ILE A 258 -15.46 -15.66 2.94
CA ILE A 258 -16.61 -14.80 2.66
C ILE A 258 -17.70 -15.59 1.91
N ASP A 259 -17.35 -16.43 0.94
CA ASP A 259 -18.33 -17.25 0.24
C ASP A 259 -18.99 -18.29 1.14
N GLU A 260 -18.21 -19.00 1.96
CA GLU A 260 -18.73 -19.93 2.97
C GLU A 260 -19.71 -19.22 3.93
N TRP A 261 -19.29 -18.07 4.46
CA TRP A 261 -20.15 -17.28 5.34
C TRP A 261 -21.43 -16.82 4.63
N ARG A 262 -21.36 -16.40 3.37
CA ARG A 262 -22.54 -16.04 2.56
C ARG A 262 -23.54 -17.19 2.45
N GLN A 263 -23.06 -18.42 2.22
CA GLN A 263 -23.92 -19.60 2.14
C GLN A 263 -24.59 -19.92 3.48
N LEU A 264 -23.83 -19.86 4.58
CA LEU A 264 -24.36 -20.02 5.94
C LEU A 264 -25.39 -18.93 6.27
N ARG A 265 -25.13 -17.69 5.86
CA ARG A 265 -26.05 -16.56 6.04
C ARG A 265 -27.38 -16.81 5.35
N ASN A 266 -27.40 -17.37 4.15
CA ASN A 266 -28.64 -17.71 3.45
C ASN A 266 -29.48 -18.72 4.24
N PHE A 267 -28.83 -19.63 4.98
CA PHE A 267 -29.54 -20.51 5.91
C PHE A 267 -30.24 -19.70 7.01
N ALA A 268 -29.52 -18.80 7.69
CA ALA A 268 -30.09 -17.99 8.78
C ALA A 268 -31.24 -17.08 8.32
N LEU A 269 -31.17 -16.53 7.11
CA LEU A 269 -32.23 -15.63 6.61
C LEU A 269 -33.49 -16.33 6.11
N HIS A 270 -33.41 -17.60 5.71
CA HIS A 270 -34.53 -18.27 5.05
C HIS A 270 -35.12 -19.42 5.88
N ASN A 271 -34.30 -20.17 6.62
CA ASN A 271 -34.71 -21.47 7.16
C ASN A 271 -35.38 -21.43 8.55
N LEU A 272 -35.77 -20.26 9.06
CA LEU A 272 -36.60 -20.18 10.27
C LEU A 272 -38.03 -20.70 10.01
N VAL A 273 -38.59 -20.35 8.86
CA VAL A 273 -39.96 -20.72 8.46
C VAL A 273 -39.99 -21.41 7.11
N ARG A 274 -39.13 -21.02 6.17
CA ARG A 274 -39.11 -21.57 4.82
C ARG A 274 -38.35 -22.89 4.83
N SER A 275 -39.08 -23.98 4.97
CA SER A 275 -38.58 -25.35 4.74
C SER A 275 -39.47 -26.07 3.73
N SER A 276 -38.93 -27.08 3.04
CA SER A 276 -39.79 -28.01 2.30
C SER A 276 -40.77 -28.68 3.28
N PRO A 277 -42.02 -28.98 2.88
CA PRO A 277 -42.93 -29.80 3.69
C PRO A 277 -42.39 -31.20 3.99
N ILE A 278 -41.35 -31.64 3.27
CA ILE A 278 -40.73 -32.96 3.36
C ILE A 278 -39.45 -32.91 4.21
N ASP A 279 -38.84 -31.73 4.37
CA ASP A 279 -37.61 -31.57 5.13
C ASP A 279 -37.89 -31.51 6.63
N LYS A 280 -36.96 -32.03 7.44
CA LYS A 280 -37.02 -31.87 8.89
C LYS A 280 -36.95 -30.39 9.24
N GLN A 281 -38.00 -29.87 9.88
CA GLN A 281 -38.00 -28.49 10.37
C GLN A 281 -36.94 -28.30 11.46
N VAL A 282 -36.22 -27.18 11.36
CA VAL A 282 -35.23 -26.78 12.35
C VAL A 282 -35.96 -26.27 13.58
N SER A 283 -35.61 -26.77 14.76
CA SER A 283 -36.21 -26.26 16.00
C SER A 283 -35.77 -24.80 16.24
N PRO A 284 -36.59 -23.96 16.91
CA PRO A 284 -36.20 -22.58 17.23
C PRO A 284 -34.87 -22.49 17.99
N SER A 285 -34.59 -23.44 18.89
CA SER A 285 -33.32 -23.50 19.66
C SER A 285 -32.12 -23.82 18.77
N GLU A 286 -32.27 -24.78 17.86
CA GLU A 286 -31.21 -25.14 16.89
C GLU A 286 -30.95 -23.98 15.92
N PHE A 287 -32.01 -23.32 15.45
CA PHE A 287 -31.91 -22.13 14.61
C PHE A 287 -31.15 -21.02 15.32
N ASN A 288 -31.51 -20.71 16.57
CA ASN A 288 -30.89 -19.63 17.33
C ASN A 288 -29.40 -19.90 17.56
N THR A 289 -29.04 -21.15 17.85
CA THR A 289 -27.65 -21.58 18.03
C THR A 289 -26.84 -21.42 16.73
N LYS A 290 -27.41 -21.81 15.58
CA LYS A 290 -26.78 -21.61 14.26
C LYS A 290 -26.66 -20.13 13.92
N ALA A 291 -27.71 -19.33 14.13
CA ALA A 291 -27.70 -17.90 13.88
C ALA A 291 -26.64 -17.18 14.73
N LYS A 292 -26.49 -17.55 16.01
CA LYS A 292 -25.41 -17.08 16.88
C LYS A 292 -24.03 -17.37 16.29
N GLY A 293 -23.79 -18.60 15.88
CA GLY A 293 -22.52 -19.01 15.28
C GLY A 293 -22.19 -18.23 13.99
N ILE A 294 -23.21 -17.96 13.15
CA ILE A 294 -23.07 -17.20 11.91
C ILE A 294 -22.82 -15.70 12.19
N ALA A 295 -23.48 -15.14 13.19
CA ALA A 295 -23.26 -13.75 13.61
C ALA A 295 -21.83 -13.54 14.14
N ILE A 296 -21.35 -14.43 15.02
CA ILE A 296 -20.00 -14.36 15.59
C ILE A 296 -18.93 -14.56 14.51
N SER A 297 -19.09 -15.58 13.65
CA SER A 297 -18.13 -15.81 12.55
C SER A 297 -18.14 -14.67 11.54
N GLY A 298 -19.30 -14.07 11.29
CA GLY A 298 -19.47 -12.87 10.47
C GLY A 298 -18.73 -11.67 11.04
N ASN A 299 -18.89 -11.38 12.33
CA ASN A 299 -18.19 -10.28 13.00
C ASN A 299 -16.66 -10.44 12.90
N LYS A 300 -16.15 -11.66 13.11
CA LYS A 300 -14.73 -11.97 12.92
C LYS A 300 -14.29 -11.74 11.47
N LEU A 301 -15.11 -12.14 10.51
CA LEU A 301 -14.83 -11.98 9.09
C LEU A 301 -14.75 -10.50 8.68
N VAL A 302 -15.59 -9.64 9.26
CA VAL A 302 -15.50 -8.18 9.04
C VAL A 302 -14.17 -7.64 9.54
N ALA A 303 -13.75 -8.03 10.76
CA ALA A 303 -12.47 -7.58 11.30
C ALA A 303 -11.30 -7.99 10.39
N ASP A 304 -11.29 -9.21 9.90
CA ASP A 304 -10.25 -9.69 8.97
C ASP A 304 -10.30 -8.95 7.62
N LEU A 305 -11.49 -8.63 7.12
CA LEU A 305 -11.68 -7.87 5.89
C LEU A 305 -11.19 -6.42 6.02
N GLU A 306 -11.43 -5.76 7.15
CA GLU A 306 -10.91 -4.41 7.40
C GLU A 306 -9.39 -4.39 7.44
N VAL A 307 -8.77 -5.34 8.17
CA VAL A 307 -7.30 -5.46 8.23
C VAL A 307 -6.71 -5.65 6.84
N TRP A 308 -7.30 -6.54 6.04
CA TRP A 308 -6.86 -6.73 4.66
C TRP A 308 -7.07 -5.46 3.82
N PHE A 309 -8.22 -4.79 3.95
CA PHE A 309 -8.53 -3.60 3.16
C PHE A 309 -7.58 -2.43 3.48
N ASP A 310 -7.20 -2.27 4.76
CA ASP A 310 -6.15 -1.33 5.17
C ASP A 310 -4.79 -1.65 4.53
N GLY A 311 -4.39 -2.92 4.51
CA GLY A 311 -3.18 -3.37 3.83
C GLY A 311 -3.23 -3.13 2.31
N PHE A 312 -4.35 -3.48 1.67
CA PHE A 312 -4.60 -3.23 0.25
C PHE A 312 -4.44 -1.75 -0.11
N LEU A 313 -5.03 -0.85 0.69
CA LEU A 313 -4.88 0.58 0.49
C LEU A 313 -3.43 1.03 0.69
N ALA A 314 -2.83 0.65 1.81
CA ALA A 314 -1.55 1.19 2.23
C ALA A 314 -0.34 0.61 1.46
N ASP A 315 -0.48 -0.55 0.84
CA ASP A 315 0.60 -1.22 0.12
C ASP A 315 0.33 -1.27 -1.39
N GLU A 316 -0.85 -1.69 -1.84
CA GLU A 316 -1.11 -1.88 -3.27
C GLU A 316 -1.56 -0.59 -3.98
N MET A 317 -2.49 0.14 -3.36
CA MET A 317 -3.03 1.39 -3.87
C MET A 317 -2.16 2.60 -3.51
N ASN A 318 -1.08 2.40 -2.75
CA ASN A 318 -0.22 3.49 -2.36
C ASN A 318 0.60 3.99 -3.57
N PRO A 319 0.63 5.30 -3.86
CA PRO A 319 1.38 5.83 -4.99
C PRO A 319 2.88 5.59 -4.85
N TYR A 320 3.38 5.43 -3.63
CA TYR A 320 4.78 5.09 -3.32
C TYR A 320 5.12 3.61 -3.52
N ASN A 321 4.28 2.83 -4.21
CA ASN A 321 4.58 1.43 -4.51
C ASN A 321 5.28 1.33 -5.87
N ILE A 322 6.51 0.82 -5.88
CA ILE A 322 7.25 0.58 -7.12
C ILE A 322 6.61 -0.59 -7.87
N ARG A 323 6.26 -0.36 -9.12
CA ARG A 323 5.77 -1.40 -10.03
C ARG A 323 6.79 -1.59 -11.14
N ILE A 324 7.27 -2.82 -11.33
CA ILE A 324 8.09 -3.16 -12.49
C ILE A 324 7.14 -3.46 -13.66
N SER A 325 7.39 -2.85 -14.82
CA SER A 325 6.59 -3.09 -16.01
C SER A 325 6.92 -4.46 -16.62
N ASP A 326 5.95 -5.36 -16.69
CA ASP A 326 6.10 -6.66 -17.37
C ASP A 326 6.17 -6.55 -18.90
N LYS A 327 5.99 -5.36 -19.48
CA LYS A 327 5.91 -5.17 -20.94
C LYS A 327 7.25 -5.27 -21.68
N LEU A 328 8.39 -5.18 -21.01
CA LEU A 328 9.71 -5.22 -21.67
C LEU A 328 10.13 -6.62 -22.16
N GLU A 329 9.40 -7.69 -21.79
CA GLU A 329 9.67 -9.06 -22.27
C GLU A 329 9.08 -9.36 -23.68
N ARG A 330 8.34 -8.43 -24.31
CA ARG A 330 7.69 -8.64 -25.63
C ARG A 330 8.31 -7.89 -26.81
N MET A 331 9.60 -7.56 -26.74
CA MET A 331 10.32 -6.95 -27.87
C MET A 331 11.66 -7.64 -28.19
N ASN A 332 11.69 -8.97 -28.13
CA ASN A 332 12.70 -9.77 -28.83
C ASN A 332 12.04 -10.78 -29.75
#